data_AF-A0A060BNR1-F1
#
_entry.id   AF-A0A060BNR1-F1
#
_cell.length_a   1.000
_cell.length_b   1.000
_cell.length_c   1.000
_cell.angle_alpha   90.00
_cell.angle_beta   90.00
_cell.angle_gamma   90.00
#
_symmetry.space_group_name_H-M   'P 1'
#
loop_
_entity.id
_entity.type
_entity.pdbx_description
1 polymer ?
#
loop_
_entity_poly.entity_id
_entity_poly.type
_entity_poly.pdbx_seq_one_letter_code
_entity_poly.pdbx_strand_id
1 'polypeptide(L)' 'MGYERVLGVYAHPDDADVGSGASLAHFAAQGAQVSIVVATLGDAGGFSREGHDHIRHIRRQEQLNAAAALGIANVIFL' A
#
# COMPACT_ATOMS: atom_id res chain seq x y z
N MET A 1 -25.90 -2.62 3.58
CA MET A 1 -25.27 -3.13 2.34
C MET A 1 -23.86 -2.58 2.33
N GLY A 2 -22.84 -3.45 2.40
CA GLY A 2 -21.42 -3.07 2.32
C GLY A 2 -20.71 -3.93 1.28
N TYR A 3 -19.48 -3.57 0.92
CA TYR A 3 -18.68 -4.37 0.00
C TYR A 3 -18.05 -5.55 0.74
N GLU A 4 -18.14 -6.76 0.18
CA GLU A 4 -17.49 -7.94 0.78
C GLU A 4 -15.96 -7.93 0.54
N ARG A 5 -15.54 -7.46 -0.63
CA ARG A 5 -14.14 -7.45 -1.08
C ARG A 5 -13.81 -6.15 -1.80
N VAL A 6 -12.63 -5.59 -1.52
CA VAL A 6 -12.12 -4.36 -2.14
C VAL A 6 -10.68 -4.60 -2.57
N LEU A 7 -10.36 -4.23 -3.82
CA LEU A 7 -9.01 -4.27 -4.36
C LEU A 7 -8.60 -2.87 -4.81
N GLY A 8 -7.54 -2.34 -4.20
CA GLY A 8 -6.86 -1.15 -4.70
C GLY A 8 -5.65 -1.54 -5.55
N VAL A 9 -5.45 -0.88 -6.69
CA VAL A 9 -4.32 -1.12 -7.59
C VAL A 9 -3.61 0.20 -7.81
N TYR A 10 -2.32 0.24 -7.50
CA TYR A 10 -1.52 1.46 -7.50
C TYR A 10 -0.16 1.25 -8.16
N ALA A 11 0.45 2.34 -8.62
CA ALA A 11 1.71 2.27 -9.33
C ALA A 11 2.89 2.11 -8.36
N HIS A 12 2.91 2.88 -7.27
CA HIS A 12 4.00 2.93 -6.32
C HIS A 12 3.51 2.74 -4.88
N PRO A 13 4.41 2.38 -3.95
CA PRO A 13 4.15 2.58 -2.53
C PRO A 13 3.71 4.03 -2.29
N ASP A 14 2.92 4.36 -1.28
CA ASP A 14 2.33 5.70 -0.99
C ASP A 14 1.03 6.06 -1.74
N ASP A 15 0.86 5.65 -3.00
CA ASP A 15 -0.29 6.04 -3.83
C ASP A 15 -1.62 5.63 -3.18
N ALA A 16 -1.65 4.43 -2.57
CA ALA A 16 -2.81 3.91 -1.85
C ALA A 16 -3.15 4.78 -0.64
N ASP A 17 -2.13 5.12 0.14
CA ASP A 17 -2.25 5.77 1.44
C ASP A 17 -2.67 7.23 1.27
N VAL A 18 -2.06 7.93 0.31
CA VAL A 18 -2.33 9.34 -0.03
C VAL A 18 -3.63 9.49 -0.79
N GLY A 19 -3.87 8.64 -1.79
CA GLY A 19 -5.04 8.79 -2.67
C GLY A 19 -6.34 8.25 -2.07
N SER A 20 -6.25 7.23 -1.21
CA SER A 20 -7.44 6.47 -0.80
C SER A 20 -7.39 5.84 0.60
N GLY A 21 -6.36 6.13 1.41
CA GLY A 21 -6.13 5.43 2.68
C GLY A 21 -7.35 5.46 3.61
N ALA A 22 -8.03 6.60 3.71
CA ALA A 22 -9.24 6.74 4.53
C ALA A 22 -10.40 5.86 4.02
N SER A 23 -10.58 5.78 2.70
CA SER A 23 -11.64 4.94 2.09
C SER A 23 -11.34 3.46 2.29
N LEU A 24 -10.09 3.04 2.10
CA LEU A 24 -9.66 1.65 2.32
C LEU A 24 -9.84 1.24 3.79
N ALA A 25 -9.42 2.09 4.73
CA ALA A 25 -9.62 1.87 6.16
C ALA A 25 -11.11 1.81 6.53
N HIS A 26 -11.94 2.67 5.93
CA HIS A 26 -13.38 2.65 6.15
C HIS A 26 -14.01 1.32 5.72
N PHE A 27 -13.62 0.78 4.56
CA PHE A 27 -14.11 -0.53 4.13
C PHE A 27 -13.60 -1.68 5.01
N ALA A 28 -12.33 -1.65 5.41
CA ALA A 28 -11.78 -2.62 6.34
C ALA A 28 -12.53 -2.61 7.68
N ALA A 29 -12.83 -1.43 8.23
CA ALA A 29 -13.61 -1.26 9.45
C ALA A 29 -15.06 -1.75 9.34
N GLN A 30 -15.61 -1.82 8.12
CA GLN A 30 -16.93 -2.41 7.84
C GLN A 30 -16.89 -3.93 7.62
N GLY A 31 -15.71 -4.56 7.74
CA GLY A 31 -15.52 -6.00 7.59
C GLY A 31 -15.24 -6.45 6.15
N ALA A 32 -14.98 -5.53 5.23
CA ALA A 32 -14.58 -5.90 3.87
C ALA A 32 -13.16 -6.53 3.88
N GLN A 33 -12.94 -7.54 3.05
CA GLN A 33 -11.60 -8.02 2.75
C GLN A 33 -10.91 -7.06 1.79
N VAL A 34 -10.04 -6.21 2.34
CA VAL A 34 -9.28 -5.23 1.55
C VAL A 34 -7.92 -5.80 1.17
N SER A 35 -7.56 -5.65 -0.11
CA SER A 35 -6.22 -5.97 -0.63
C SER A 35 -5.67 -4.80 -1.44
N ILE A 36 -4.35 -4.64 -1.44
CA ILE A 36 -3.63 -3.63 -2.22
C ILE A 36 -2.66 -4.34 -3.15
N VAL A 37 -2.64 -3.97 -4.43
CA VAL A 37 -1.60 -4.35 -5.40
C VAL A 37 -0.77 -3.11 -5.72
N VAL A 38 0.55 -3.25 -5.64
CA VAL A 38 1.51 -2.20 -5.99
C VAL A 38 2.39 -2.70 -7.13
N ALA A 39 2.34 -2.00 -8.27
CA ALA A 39 2.99 -2.44 -9.50
C ALA A 39 4.53 -2.27 -9.48
N THR A 40 5.05 -1.39 -8.63
CA THR A 40 6.49 -1.12 -8.49
C THR A 40 6.88 -1.00 -7.02
N LEU A 41 8.19 -0.94 -6.75
CA LEU A 41 8.71 -0.62 -5.40
C LEU A 41 9.07 0.86 -5.22
N GLY A 42 8.75 1.70 -6.21
CA GLY A 42 8.97 3.15 -6.12
C GLY A 42 10.44 3.55 -5.94
N ASP A 43 11.36 2.76 -6.49
CA ASP A 43 12.80 2.80 -6.23
C ASP A 43 13.57 3.91 -6.93
N ALA A 44 12.92 4.57 -7.90
CA ALA A 44 13.36 5.85 -8.45
C ALA A 44 12.98 7.05 -7.56
N GLY A 45 12.23 6.83 -6.47
CA GLY A 45 11.83 7.87 -5.53
C GLY A 45 12.86 8.11 -4.43
N GLY A 46 12.79 9.28 -3.81
CA GLY A 46 13.67 9.67 -2.69
C GLY A 46 15.02 10.24 -3.12
N PHE A 47 15.87 10.51 -2.13
CA PHE A 47 17.16 11.20 -2.30
C PHE A 47 18.35 10.43 -1.69
N SER A 48 18.16 9.14 -1.39
CA SER A 48 19.21 8.33 -0.76
C SER A 48 20.41 8.16 -1.70
N ARG A 49 21.61 8.26 -1.13
CA ARG A 49 22.87 7.97 -1.83
C ARG A 49 23.19 6.47 -1.88
N GLU A 50 22.45 5.64 -1.16
CA GLU A 50 22.66 4.19 -1.07
C GLU A 50 22.09 3.42 -2.28
N GLY A 51 21.44 4.11 -3.22
CA GLY A 51 20.97 3.55 -4.48
C GLY A 51 19.55 2.98 -4.44
N HIS A 52 19.08 2.49 -5.58
CA HIS A 52 17.69 2.06 -5.78
C HIS A 52 17.32 0.84 -4.93
N ASP A 53 18.21 -0.15 -4.78
CA ASP A 53 17.92 -1.35 -3.99
C ASP A 53 17.66 -1.04 -2.52
N HIS A 54 18.34 -0.04 -1.96
CA HIS A 54 18.08 0.43 -0.62
C HIS A 54 16.68 1.06 -0.51
N ILE A 55 16.30 1.93 -1.47
CA ILE A 55 14.96 2.52 -1.52
C ILE A 55 13.88 1.44 -1.69
N ARG A 56 14.10 0.42 -2.54
CA ARG A 56 13.18 -0.72 -2.72
C ARG A 56 12.82 -1.36 -1.38
N HIS A 57 13.83 -1.64 -0.56
CA HIS A 57 13.64 -2.30 0.72
C HIS A 57 12.85 -1.42 1.70
N ILE A 58 13.25 -0.15 1.81
CA ILE A 58 12.58 0.83 2.67
C ILE A 58 11.10 0.97 2.28
N ARG A 59 10.82 1.29 1.02
CA ARG A 59 9.47 1.58 0.57
C ARG A 59 8.55 0.37 0.62
N ARG A 60 9.08 -0.84 0.42
CA ARG A 60 8.33 -2.08 0.65
C ARG A 60 7.89 -2.18 2.11
N GLN A 61 8.81 -1.94 3.04
CA GLN A 61 8.50 -2.03 4.47
C GLN A 61 7.55 -0.92 4.92
N GLU A 62 7.72 0.30 4.40
CA GLU A 62 6.81 1.42 4.64
C GLU A 62 5.38 1.09 4.20
N GLN A 63 5.19 0.55 2.98
CA GLN A 63 3.86 0.19 2.50
C GLN A 63 3.20 -0.92 3.33
N LEU A 64 3.98 -1.91 3.77
CA LEU A 64 3.47 -2.97 4.66
C LEU A 64 3.03 -2.39 6.01
N ASN A 65 3.81 -1.47 6.58
CA ASN A 65 3.48 -0.79 7.83
C ASN A 65 2.24 0.09 7.68
N ALA A 66 2.14 0.85 6.56
CA ALA A 66 0.99 1.70 6.28
C ALA A 66 -0.29 0.87 6.12
N ALA A 67 -0.25 -0.22 5.34
CA ALA A 67 -1.38 -1.13 5.19
C ALA A 67 -1.82 -1.72 6.54
N ALA A 68 -0.88 -2.16 7.38
CA ALA A 68 -1.18 -2.66 8.72
C ALA A 68 -1.87 -1.61 9.60
N ALA A 69 -1.43 -0.35 9.54
CA ALA A 69 -2.05 0.75 10.27
C ALA A 69 -3.50 1.04 9.82
N LEU A 70 -3.85 0.73 8.57
CA LEU A 70 -5.20 0.86 8.01
C LEU A 70 -6.07 -0.40 8.23
N GLY A 71 -5.55 -1.45 8.89
CA GLY A 71 -6.25 -2.72 9.10
C GLY A 71 -6.27 -3.62 7.85
N ILE A 72 -5.36 -3.40 6.91
CA ILE A 72 -5.26 -4.12 5.63
C ILE A 72 -4.15 -5.17 5.75
N ALA A 73 -4.54 -6.45 5.70
CA ALA A 73 -3.58 -7.55 5.88
C ALA A 73 -2.90 -8.02 4.59
N ASN A 74 -3.44 -7.66 3.42
CA ASN A 74 -2.98 -8.21 2.14
C ASN A 74 -2.41 -7.13 1.22
N VAL A 75 -1.09 -7.15 1.06
CA VAL A 75 -0.35 -6.29 0.12
C VAL A 75 0.42 -7.17 -0.85
N ILE A 76 0.20 -6.96 -2.14
CA ILE A 76 0.79 -7.72 -3.23
C ILE A 76 1.71 -6.76 -4.00
N PHE A 77 2.97 -7.15 -4.16
CA PHE A 77 3.95 -6.42 -4.99
C PHE A 77 4.22 -7.25 -6.25
N LEU A 78 4.29 -6.59 -7.41
CA LEU A 78 4.64 -7.21 -8.69
C LEU A 78 6.15 -7.23 -8.96
#